data_AF-A0A957PXI6-F1
#
_entry.id   AF-A0A957PXI6-F1
#
_cell.length_a   1.000
_cell.length_b   1.000
_cell.length_c   1.000
_cell.angle_alpha   90.00
_cell.angle_beta   90.00
_cell.angle_gamma   90.00
#
_symmetry.space_group_name_H-M   'P 1'
#
loop_
_entity.id
_entity.type
_entity.pdbx_description
1 polymer ?
#
loop_
_entity_poly.entity_id
_entity_poly.type
_entity_poly.pdbx_seq_one_letter_code
_entity_poly.pdbx_strand_id
1 'polypeptide(L)'
;RMVDGLLVAQRNPGPLRGIYSQSNAELTCVFGNPDARPDQVDLNEPNRAHLVYHVLVNGMVEVPLLLTLSDVGEQIAWNGFLAMRDAERAFQLSTKAWERMLKRGRLWTPDPPFNRAIQQGKLTAVRHLQRVRSGAMATDRTTTHSAALVAMVDSFDVTSSRNLLANLRRIAESTMGRLPETLPLRPKEEPVDPGPAVAQTNGAYLRALAGHLRSHFDAKLLADHYTAIGLCAEQLCRLLEATGAADTDPSAAEQGLHAAVALARWQGDADNVRRWQALAGGDTVPTMSAITPASVHYPESAPFGFADVWHGIIWSGEAFWQSCGLSWQRGALHVAQTWPATWPWWAVLDLPYIDDRTVSILWDGNTLHSTQPLQSPLPTQQWDSIRPLRTDELEFDLHFALQSEQDDLVTHNTFRPRFFNK
;
A
#
# COMPACT_ATOMS: atom_id res chain seq x y z
N ARG A 1 -18.12 -34.09 7.81
CA ARG A 1 -19.53 -34.48 7.55
C ARG A 1 -19.97 -33.87 6.22
N MET A 2 -20.84 -34.53 5.44
CA MET A 2 -21.48 -33.92 4.27
C MET A 2 -22.84 -33.34 4.66
N VAL A 3 -23.16 -32.14 4.19
CA VAL A 3 -24.46 -31.49 4.34
C VAL A 3 -24.78 -30.87 2.98
N ASP A 4 -25.91 -31.18 2.37
CA ASP A 4 -26.37 -30.60 1.08
C ASP A 4 -25.31 -30.36 -0.01
N GLY A 5 -24.39 -31.30 -0.20
CA GLY A 5 -23.33 -31.22 -1.22
C GLY A 5 -22.05 -30.53 -0.78
N LEU A 6 -22.05 -29.89 0.39
CA LEU A 6 -20.88 -29.28 1.01
C LEU A 6 -20.27 -30.21 2.07
N LEU A 7 -18.95 -30.36 2.02
CA LEU A 7 -18.16 -30.95 3.09
C LEU A 7 -17.99 -29.94 4.21
N VAL A 8 -18.44 -30.28 5.41
CA VAL A 8 -18.17 -29.54 6.65
C VAL A 8 -17.18 -30.34 7.50
N ALA A 9 -15.98 -29.82 7.69
CA ALA A 9 -14.94 -30.38 8.56
C ALA A 9 -14.78 -29.50 9.80
N GLN A 10 -14.80 -30.11 10.98
CA GLN A 10 -14.73 -29.38 12.26
C GLN A 10 -13.65 -29.99 13.16
N ARG A 11 -12.89 -29.13 13.84
CA ARG A 11 -11.92 -29.53 14.86
C ARG A 11 -12.49 -29.29 16.25
N ASN A 12 -12.49 -30.32 17.08
CA ASN A 12 -13.00 -30.31 18.46
C ASN A 12 -14.41 -29.67 18.58
N PRO A 13 -15.43 -30.23 17.92
CA PRO A 13 -16.78 -29.68 17.98
C PRO A 13 -17.36 -29.82 19.40
N GLY A 14 -17.82 -28.71 19.96
CA GLY A 14 -18.61 -28.66 21.19
C GLY A 14 -20.09 -28.97 20.95
N PRO A 15 -20.91 -29.02 22.02
CA PRO A 15 -22.35 -29.21 21.87
C PRO A 15 -22.96 -28.08 21.05
N LEU A 16 -23.92 -28.42 20.18
CA LEU A 16 -24.68 -27.46 19.37
C LEU A 16 -25.31 -26.40 20.27
N ARG A 17 -24.74 -25.20 20.29
CA ARG A 17 -25.33 -24.04 20.92
C ARG A 17 -26.11 -23.28 19.84
N GLY A 18 -27.28 -22.74 20.21
CA GLY A 18 -28.28 -22.19 19.28
C GLY A 18 -27.74 -21.12 18.34
N ILE A 19 -28.59 -20.68 17.40
CA ILE A 19 -28.27 -19.86 16.20
C ILE A 19 -27.39 -18.62 16.49
N TYR A 20 -27.38 -18.10 17.71
CA TYR A 20 -26.68 -16.86 18.11
C TYR A 20 -25.32 -17.03 18.81
N SER A 21 -24.85 -18.25 19.09
CA SER A 21 -23.51 -18.45 19.67
C SER A 21 -22.45 -18.60 18.57
N GLN A 22 -21.46 -17.70 18.56
CA GLN A 22 -20.52 -17.48 17.46
C GLN A 22 -19.45 -18.58 17.26
N SER A 23 -19.33 -19.57 18.15
CA SER A 23 -18.39 -20.67 17.92
C SER A 23 -18.80 -21.98 18.57
N ASN A 24 -18.84 -23.03 17.75
CA ASN A 24 -19.14 -24.41 18.16
C ASN A 24 -17.96 -25.35 17.90
N ALA A 25 -16.87 -24.90 17.28
CA ALA A 25 -15.65 -25.67 17.04
C ALA A 25 -14.41 -24.76 17.05
N GLU A 26 -13.22 -25.33 17.30
CA GLU A 26 -11.96 -24.57 17.22
C GLU A 26 -11.64 -24.08 15.79
N LEU A 27 -12.07 -24.88 14.81
CA LEU A 27 -11.98 -24.58 13.39
C LEU A 27 -13.13 -25.28 12.69
N THR A 28 -13.82 -24.54 11.83
CA THR A 28 -14.81 -25.07 10.90
C THR A 28 -14.40 -24.70 9.49
N CYS A 29 -14.30 -25.70 8.63
CA CYS A 29 -14.01 -25.56 7.22
C CYS A 29 -15.19 -26.10 6.42
N VAL A 30 -15.68 -25.34 5.45
CA VAL A 30 -16.72 -25.79 4.51
C VAL A 30 -16.16 -25.77 3.09
N PHE A 31 -16.32 -26.88 2.36
CA PHE A 31 -15.82 -27.02 0.99
C PHE A 31 -16.79 -27.77 0.08
N GLY A 32 -17.03 -27.27 -1.13
CA GLY A 32 -17.79 -28.01 -2.15
C GLY A 32 -18.50 -27.10 -3.14
N ASN A 33 -19.29 -27.72 -4.01
CA ASN A 33 -20.18 -27.02 -4.92
C ASN A 33 -21.54 -26.76 -4.20
N PRO A 34 -22.00 -25.50 -4.09
CA PRO A 34 -23.29 -25.20 -3.49
C PRO A 34 -24.49 -25.73 -4.30
N ASP A 35 -24.33 -25.86 -5.62
CA ASP A 35 -25.42 -26.18 -6.56
C ASP A 35 -25.52 -27.68 -6.88
N ALA A 36 -24.50 -28.46 -6.52
CA ALA A 36 -24.43 -29.88 -6.84
C ALA A 36 -23.72 -30.70 -5.76
N ARG A 37 -24.22 -31.91 -5.53
CA ARG A 37 -23.53 -32.88 -4.67
C ARG A 37 -22.41 -33.55 -5.45
N PRO A 38 -21.25 -33.84 -4.82
CA PRO A 38 -20.22 -34.67 -5.43
C PRO A 38 -20.74 -36.09 -5.65
N ASP A 39 -20.30 -36.73 -6.73
CA ASP A 39 -20.63 -38.14 -7.02
C ASP A 39 -19.84 -39.10 -6.13
N GLN A 40 -18.61 -38.72 -5.75
CA GLN A 40 -17.78 -39.49 -4.84
C GLN A 40 -17.14 -38.58 -3.79
N VAL A 41 -17.06 -39.10 -2.56
CA VAL A 41 -16.43 -38.42 -1.43
C VAL A 41 -15.52 -39.43 -0.73
N ASP A 42 -14.23 -39.14 -0.68
CA ASP A 42 -13.23 -39.92 0.05
C ASP A 42 -12.65 -39.06 1.20
N LEU A 43 -12.78 -39.59 2.41
CA LEU A 43 -12.34 -38.98 3.68
C LEU A 43 -11.41 -39.93 4.45
N ASN A 44 -10.75 -40.87 3.77
CA ASN A 44 -9.91 -41.89 4.40
C ASN A 44 -8.67 -41.31 5.09
N GLU A 45 -8.21 -40.12 4.68
CA GLU A 45 -7.08 -39.42 5.26
C GLU A 45 -7.55 -38.31 6.24
N PRO A 46 -7.06 -38.26 7.49
CA PRO A 46 -7.54 -37.29 8.49
C PRO A 46 -7.35 -35.81 8.10
N ASN A 47 -6.37 -35.50 7.26
CA ASN A 47 -6.01 -34.15 6.85
C ASN A 47 -6.35 -33.84 5.39
N ARG A 48 -7.07 -34.74 4.71
CA ARG A 48 -7.36 -34.60 3.28
C ARG A 48 -8.77 -35.08 2.98
N ALA A 49 -9.48 -34.30 2.19
CA ALA A 49 -10.76 -34.70 1.62
C ALA A 49 -10.66 -34.67 0.10
N HIS A 50 -11.23 -35.68 -0.55
CA HIS A 50 -11.29 -35.77 -1.99
C HIS A 50 -12.75 -35.87 -2.43
N LEU A 51 -13.20 -34.89 -3.22
CA LEU A 51 -14.56 -34.80 -3.75
C LEU A 51 -14.47 -34.89 -5.28
N VAL A 52 -15.24 -35.79 -5.89
CA VAL A 52 -15.28 -36.01 -7.34
C VAL A 52 -16.62 -35.57 -7.90
N TYR A 53 -16.60 -34.76 -8.97
CA TYR A 53 -17.78 -34.30 -9.70
C TYR A 53 -17.63 -34.73 -11.18
N HIS A 54 -18.57 -35.50 -11.69
CA HIS A 54 -18.68 -35.87 -13.09
C HIS A 54 -19.64 -34.89 -13.76
N VAL A 55 -19.11 -34.07 -14.66
CA VAL A 55 -19.87 -33.01 -15.33
C VAL A 55 -20.11 -33.43 -16.77
N LEU A 56 -21.38 -33.59 -17.15
CA LEU A 56 -21.75 -33.79 -18.55
C LEU A 56 -21.81 -32.43 -19.24
N VAL A 57 -20.88 -32.19 -20.16
CA VAL A 57 -20.72 -30.89 -20.82
C VAL A 57 -21.43 -30.89 -22.17
N ASN A 58 -22.45 -30.05 -22.32
CA ASN A 58 -23.00 -29.66 -23.62
C ASN A 58 -22.94 -28.13 -23.73
N GLY A 59 -21.89 -27.60 -24.36
CA GLY A 59 -21.59 -26.17 -24.39
C GLY A 59 -20.68 -25.75 -23.23
N MET A 60 -20.96 -24.60 -22.60
CA MET A 60 -20.19 -24.08 -21.46
C MET A 60 -20.96 -24.35 -20.17
N VAL A 61 -20.32 -25.03 -19.21
CA VAL A 61 -20.88 -25.34 -17.89
C VAL A 61 -19.99 -24.73 -16.80
N GLU A 62 -20.59 -23.91 -15.94
CA GLU A 62 -19.90 -23.30 -14.80
C GLU A 62 -20.11 -24.16 -13.55
N VAL A 63 -19.03 -24.42 -12.81
CA VAL A 63 -19.05 -25.27 -11.61
C VAL A 63 -18.38 -24.50 -10.46
N PRO A 64 -19.15 -23.76 -9.66
CA PRO A 64 -18.59 -22.99 -8.56
C PRO A 64 -18.11 -23.93 -7.44
N LEU A 65 -16.93 -23.64 -6.89
CA LEU A 65 -16.41 -24.32 -5.69
C LEU A 65 -16.13 -23.27 -4.62
N LEU A 66 -16.65 -23.51 -3.43
CA LEU A 66 -16.49 -22.61 -2.28
C LEU A 66 -15.58 -23.26 -1.25
N LEU A 67 -14.68 -22.46 -0.64
CA LEU A 67 -13.95 -22.81 0.57
C LEU A 67 -14.15 -21.70 1.61
N THR A 68 -14.71 -22.03 2.76
CA THR A 68 -14.81 -21.10 3.90
C THR A 68 -14.11 -21.69 5.12
N LEU A 69 -13.49 -20.81 5.92
CA LEU A 69 -12.68 -21.17 7.09
C LEU A 69 -13.15 -20.38 8.32
N SER A 70 -14.33 -20.69 8.85
CA SER A 70 -14.84 -20.25 10.16
C SER A 70 -16.29 -20.72 10.37
N ASP A 71 -16.76 -20.68 11.63
CA ASP A 71 -18.17 -20.93 11.98
C ASP A 71 -19.12 -19.91 11.31
N VAL A 72 -18.71 -18.65 11.20
CA VAL A 72 -19.45 -17.62 10.43
C VAL A 72 -19.40 -17.91 8.93
N GLY A 73 -18.25 -18.39 8.45
CA GLY A 73 -18.07 -18.84 7.06
C GLY A 73 -18.98 -20.01 6.69
N GLU A 74 -19.26 -20.93 7.62
CA GLU A 74 -20.27 -21.97 7.46
C GLU A 74 -21.66 -21.34 7.30
N GLN A 75 -22.06 -20.40 8.17
CA GLN A 75 -23.35 -19.69 8.03
C GLN A 75 -23.47 -18.91 6.72
N ILE A 76 -22.40 -18.28 6.24
CA ILE A 76 -22.36 -17.55 4.97
C ILE A 76 -22.46 -18.53 3.79
N ALA A 77 -21.78 -19.67 3.86
CA ALA A 77 -21.91 -20.73 2.86
C ALA A 77 -23.35 -21.22 2.77
N TRP A 78 -24.05 -21.36 3.91
CA TRP A 78 -25.46 -21.78 3.95
C TRP A 78 -26.46 -20.70 3.54
N ASN A 79 -26.24 -19.44 3.91
CA ASN A 79 -27.23 -18.37 3.75
C ASN A 79 -27.01 -17.50 2.50
N GLY A 80 -25.78 -17.37 2.00
CA GLY A 80 -25.40 -16.25 1.14
C GLY A 80 -24.65 -16.58 -0.15
N PHE A 81 -24.14 -17.79 -0.34
CA PHE A 81 -23.40 -18.18 -1.56
C PHE A 81 -24.07 -19.33 -2.36
N LEU A 82 -25.24 -19.80 -1.92
CA LEU A 82 -26.01 -20.84 -2.61
C LEU A 82 -26.68 -20.36 -3.92
N ALA A 83 -26.52 -19.08 -4.28
CA ALA A 83 -26.91 -18.58 -5.59
C ALA A 83 -25.66 -18.17 -6.36
N MET A 84 -25.43 -18.73 -7.55
CA MET A 84 -24.37 -18.27 -8.48
C MET A 84 -24.32 -16.74 -8.64
N ARG A 85 -25.47 -16.07 -8.53
CA ARG A 85 -25.62 -14.61 -8.55
C ARG A 85 -24.74 -13.90 -7.50
N ASP A 86 -24.57 -14.47 -6.31
CA ASP A 86 -23.77 -13.85 -5.25
C ASP A 86 -22.26 -14.09 -5.44
N ALA A 87 -21.86 -15.21 -6.07
CA ALA A 87 -20.48 -15.43 -6.50
C ALA A 87 -20.09 -14.50 -7.66
N GLU A 88 -20.95 -14.34 -8.66
CA GLU A 88 -20.74 -13.40 -9.76
C GLU A 88 -20.69 -11.96 -9.23
N ARG A 89 -21.60 -11.59 -8.33
CA ARG A 89 -21.59 -10.28 -7.66
C ARG A 89 -20.31 -10.06 -6.87
N ALA A 90 -19.84 -11.04 -6.12
CA ALA A 90 -18.58 -10.95 -5.38
C ALA A 90 -17.40 -10.74 -6.35
N PHE A 91 -17.34 -11.51 -7.44
CA PHE A 91 -16.33 -11.35 -8.48
C PHE A 91 -16.37 -9.96 -9.13
N GLN A 92 -17.55 -9.46 -9.49
CA GLN A 92 -17.73 -8.11 -10.06
C GLN A 92 -17.32 -7.02 -9.06
N LEU A 93 -17.66 -7.16 -7.78
CA LEU A 93 -17.25 -6.24 -6.72
C LEU A 93 -15.73 -6.24 -6.53
N SER A 94 -15.11 -7.41 -6.51
CA SER A 94 -13.65 -7.56 -6.45
C SER A 94 -12.97 -6.93 -7.66
N THR A 95 -13.48 -7.17 -8.87
CA THR A 95 -12.97 -6.58 -10.12
C THR A 95 -13.05 -5.06 -10.06
N LYS A 96 -14.22 -4.51 -9.69
CA LYS A 96 -14.39 -3.05 -9.53
C LYS A 96 -13.48 -2.46 -8.46
N ALA A 97 -13.26 -3.17 -7.36
CA ALA A 97 -12.34 -2.73 -6.30
C ALA A 97 -10.88 -2.70 -6.80
N TRP A 98 -10.44 -3.74 -7.51
CA TRP A 98 -9.14 -3.80 -8.14
C TRP A 98 -8.96 -2.71 -9.20
N GLU A 99 -9.92 -2.53 -10.09
CA GLU A 99 -9.88 -1.46 -11.09
C GLU A 99 -9.76 -0.08 -10.44
N ARG A 100 -10.56 0.20 -9.42
CA ARG A 100 -10.51 1.49 -8.70
C ARG A 100 -9.15 1.70 -8.06
N MET A 101 -8.62 0.69 -7.39
CA MET A 101 -7.30 0.74 -6.77
C MET A 101 -6.20 0.96 -7.81
N LEU A 102 -6.23 0.28 -8.96
CA LEU A 102 -5.24 0.42 -10.03
C LEU A 102 -5.33 1.77 -10.75
N LYS A 103 -6.53 2.33 -10.89
CA LYS A 103 -6.75 3.65 -11.52
C LYS A 103 -6.36 4.84 -10.62
N ARG A 104 -6.49 4.71 -9.28
CA ARG A 104 -6.08 5.74 -8.32
C ARG A 104 -4.58 5.98 -8.30
N GLY A 105 -4.13 7.22 -8.19
CA GLY A 105 -2.70 7.53 -8.18
C GLY A 105 -1.96 7.05 -9.43
N ARG A 106 -2.58 7.15 -10.60
CA ARG A 106 -1.97 6.68 -11.85
C ARG A 106 -1.07 7.77 -12.43
N LEU A 107 0.23 7.47 -12.52
CA LEU A 107 1.22 8.35 -13.15
C LEU A 107 1.40 7.99 -14.64
N TRP A 108 1.42 9.03 -15.45
CA TRP A 108 1.77 8.99 -16.87
C TRP A 108 2.85 10.02 -17.16
N THR A 109 3.89 9.58 -17.85
CA THR A 109 5.00 10.40 -18.31
C THR A 109 5.30 10.09 -19.78
N PRO A 110 6.13 10.90 -20.45
CA PRO A 110 6.57 10.64 -21.82
C PRO A 110 7.46 9.40 -21.92
N ASP A 111 7.96 8.84 -20.80
CA ASP A 111 8.85 7.69 -20.70
C ASP A 111 8.06 6.39 -20.36
N PRO A 112 7.79 5.51 -21.34
CA PRO A 112 7.04 4.28 -21.09
C PRO A 112 7.75 3.29 -20.13
N PRO A 113 9.07 3.06 -20.21
CA PRO A 113 9.80 2.32 -19.18
C PRO A 113 9.57 2.83 -17.76
N PHE A 114 9.63 4.16 -17.56
CA PHE A 114 9.37 4.76 -16.25
C PHE A 114 7.94 4.49 -15.78
N ASN A 115 6.93 4.73 -16.64
CA ASN A 115 5.53 4.46 -16.33
C ASN A 115 5.32 3.00 -15.90
N ARG A 116 5.93 2.05 -16.62
CA ARG A 116 5.84 0.63 -16.33
C ARG A 116 6.47 0.29 -14.97
N ALA A 117 7.63 0.84 -14.66
CA ALA A 117 8.32 0.61 -13.40
C ALA A 117 7.44 1.03 -12.21
N ILE A 118 6.85 2.24 -12.27
CA ILE A 118 5.94 2.75 -11.22
C ILE A 118 4.71 1.85 -11.06
N GLN A 119 4.07 1.46 -12.17
CA GLN A 119 2.91 0.55 -12.11
C GLN A 119 3.28 -0.83 -11.56
N GLN A 120 4.47 -1.33 -11.88
CA GLN A 120 4.96 -2.57 -11.32
C GLN A 120 5.20 -2.46 -9.81
N GLY A 121 5.78 -1.35 -9.34
CA GLY A 121 5.94 -1.06 -7.91
C GLY A 121 4.61 -1.09 -7.17
N LYS A 122 3.59 -0.45 -7.76
CA LYS A 122 2.22 -0.47 -7.24
C LYS A 122 1.64 -1.88 -7.16
N LEU A 123 1.66 -2.63 -8.25
CA LEU A 123 1.14 -4.00 -8.30
C LEU A 123 1.83 -4.91 -7.29
N THR A 124 3.14 -4.75 -7.15
CA THR A 124 3.95 -5.52 -6.22
C THR A 124 3.60 -5.15 -4.78
N ALA A 125 3.50 -3.86 -4.44
CA ALA A 125 3.09 -3.41 -3.11
C ALA A 125 1.71 -3.96 -2.70
N VAL A 126 0.74 -3.93 -3.61
CA VAL A 126 -0.60 -4.48 -3.35
C VAL A 126 -0.56 -5.98 -3.06
N ARG A 127 0.23 -6.76 -3.82
CA ARG A 127 0.37 -8.21 -3.61
C ARG A 127 0.99 -8.56 -2.27
N HIS A 128 1.85 -7.68 -1.75
CA HIS A 128 2.52 -7.89 -0.47
C HIS A 128 1.78 -7.31 0.73
N LEU A 129 0.75 -6.49 0.52
CA LEU A 129 -0.07 -5.92 1.58
C LEU A 129 -1.07 -6.95 2.12
N GLN A 130 -1.08 -7.17 3.43
CA GLN A 130 -2.05 -8.02 4.11
C GLN A 130 -2.76 -7.30 5.25
N ARG A 131 -4.03 -7.64 5.44
CA ARG A 131 -4.81 -7.25 6.60
C ARG A 131 -4.98 -8.45 7.52
N VAL A 132 -4.40 -8.37 8.71
CA VAL A 132 -4.54 -9.37 9.77
C VAL A 132 -5.29 -8.78 10.96
N ARG A 133 -5.59 -9.61 11.97
CA ARG A 133 -6.30 -9.17 13.19
C ARG A 133 -5.53 -8.12 13.98
N SER A 134 -4.19 -8.19 13.97
CA SER A 134 -3.34 -7.21 14.65
C SER A 134 -3.21 -5.89 13.90
N GLY A 135 -3.54 -5.81 12.60
CA GLY A 135 -3.44 -4.60 11.78
C GLY A 135 -3.09 -4.91 10.32
N ALA A 136 -2.75 -3.87 9.55
CA ALA A 136 -2.13 -4.05 8.24
C ALA A 136 -0.62 -4.30 8.40
N MET A 137 -0.05 -5.16 7.56
CA MET A 137 1.39 -5.46 7.50
C MET A 137 1.79 -6.07 6.16
N ALA A 138 3.09 -6.20 5.92
CA ALA A 138 3.61 -7.02 4.83
C ALA A 138 3.27 -8.51 5.05
N THR A 139 3.17 -9.26 3.95
CA THR A 139 2.80 -10.69 3.93
C THR A 139 3.77 -11.56 4.73
N ASP A 140 5.06 -11.25 4.69
CA ASP A 140 6.11 -11.92 5.47
C ASP A 140 6.20 -11.41 6.91
N ARG A 141 5.44 -10.36 7.23
CA ARG A 141 5.39 -9.67 8.52
C ARG A 141 6.68 -8.95 8.90
N THR A 142 7.62 -8.80 7.98
CA THR A 142 8.87 -8.11 8.28
C THR A 142 8.58 -6.62 8.53
N THR A 143 9.13 -6.07 9.61
CA THR A 143 8.91 -4.67 9.99
C THR A 143 9.41 -3.69 8.94
N THR A 144 10.63 -3.92 8.42
CA THR A 144 11.23 -3.08 7.37
C THR A 144 10.42 -3.12 6.08
N HIS A 145 9.86 -4.28 5.72
CA HIS A 145 9.01 -4.43 4.55
C HIS A 145 7.63 -3.78 4.73
N SER A 146 7.05 -3.88 5.94
CA SER A 146 5.81 -3.17 6.27
C SER A 146 5.99 -1.65 6.18
N ALA A 147 7.15 -1.14 6.59
CA ALA A 147 7.53 0.26 6.41
C ALA A 147 7.77 0.61 4.93
N ALA A 148 8.43 -0.26 4.16
CA ALA A 148 8.67 -0.08 2.72
C ALA A 148 7.36 0.05 1.92
N LEU A 149 6.32 -0.73 2.28
CA LEU A 149 5.02 -0.66 1.62
C LEU A 149 4.39 0.74 1.69
N VAL A 150 4.63 1.50 2.77
CA VAL A 150 4.08 2.85 2.94
C VAL A 150 4.46 3.76 1.78
N ALA A 151 5.73 3.70 1.34
CA ALA A 151 6.25 4.55 0.26
C ALA A 151 5.42 4.49 -1.02
N MET A 152 4.98 3.29 -1.42
CA MET A 152 4.16 3.11 -2.62
C MET A 152 2.66 3.24 -2.33
N VAL A 153 2.19 2.71 -1.21
CA VAL A 153 0.76 2.72 -0.84
C VAL A 153 0.22 4.14 -0.68
N ASP A 154 1.06 5.09 -0.25
CA ASP A 154 0.71 6.51 -0.19
C ASP A 154 0.26 7.11 -1.52
N SER A 155 0.69 6.55 -2.65
CA SER A 155 0.26 7.05 -3.97
C SER A 155 -1.18 6.70 -4.31
N PHE A 156 -1.80 5.67 -3.70
CA PHE A 156 -3.12 5.17 -4.14
C PHE A 156 -4.11 4.80 -3.02
N ASP A 157 -3.67 4.53 -1.79
CA ASP A 157 -4.53 4.16 -0.66
C ASP A 157 -3.93 4.63 0.68
N VAL A 158 -4.14 5.91 0.99
CA VAL A 158 -3.67 6.56 2.23
C VAL A 158 -4.24 5.92 3.49
N THR A 159 -5.44 5.33 3.42
CA THR A 159 -6.02 4.62 4.56
C THR A 159 -5.19 3.38 4.89
N SER A 160 -4.79 2.61 3.87
CA SER A 160 -3.94 1.44 4.07
C SER A 160 -2.54 1.81 4.58
N SER A 161 -1.93 2.89 4.09
CA SER A 161 -0.62 3.34 4.61
C SER A 161 -0.70 3.81 6.06
N ARG A 162 -1.74 4.57 6.44
CA ARG A 162 -2.01 4.93 7.83
C ARG A 162 -2.22 3.71 8.72
N ASN A 163 -2.91 2.67 8.23
CA ASN A 163 -3.09 1.42 8.96
C ASN A 163 -1.79 0.64 9.18
N LEU A 164 -0.87 0.65 8.20
CA LEU A 164 0.48 0.08 8.34
C LEU A 164 1.24 0.83 9.45
N LEU A 165 1.27 2.16 9.38
CA LEU A 165 1.94 3.01 10.36
C LEU A 165 1.34 2.86 11.76
N ALA A 166 0.01 2.82 11.89
CA ALA A 166 -0.67 2.65 13.17
C ALA A 166 -0.38 1.29 13.81
N ASN A 167 -0.14 0.24 12.99
CA ASN A 167 0.30 -1.05 13.50
C ASN A 167 1.74 -0.99 14.04
N LEU A 168 2.66 -0.42 13.28
CA LEU A 168 4.05 -0.20 13.72
C LEU A 168 4.12 0.64 14.99
N ARG A 169 3.34 1.73 15.07
CA ARG A 169 3.23 2.59 16.25
C ARG A 169 2.84 1.80 17.50
N ARG A 170 1.73 1.03 17.45
CA ARG A 170 1.26 0.26 18.61
C ARG A 170 2.31 -0.74 19.10
N ILE A 171 3.03 -1.35 18.17
CA ILE A 171 4.08 -2.32 18.52
C ILE A 171 5.27 -1.57 19.15
N ALA A 172 5.72 -0.46 18.55
CA ALA A 172 6.76 0.39 19.12
C ALA A 172 6.44 0.86 20.54
N GLU A 173 5.19 1.29 20.80
CA GLU A 173 4.74 1.66 22.14
C GLU A 173 4.79 0.46 23.10
N SER A 174 4.30 -0.72 22.67
CA SER A 174 4.29 -1.93 23.50
C SER A 174 5.68 -2.49 23.81
N THR A 175 6.67 -2.25 22.95
CA THR A 175 8.06 -2.72 23.12
C THR A 175 9.01 -1.63 23.59
N MET A 176 8.50 -0.49 24.07
CA MET A 176 9.31 0.64 24.55
C MET A 176 10.34 1.12 23.50
N GLY A 177 9.91 1.13 22.23
CA GLY A 177 10.69 1.58 21.08
C GLY A 177 11.62 0.53 20.50
N ARG A 178 11.57 -0.74 20.90
CA ARG A 178 12.38 -1.81 20.30
C ARG A 178 11.54 -2.61 19.30
N LEU A 179 11.38 -2.10 18.08
CA LEU A 179 10.54 -2.75 17.08
C LEU A 179 11.12 -4.11 16.65
N PRO A 180 10.35 -5.20 16.69
CA PRO A 180 10.83 -6.54 16.32
C PRO A 180 11.16 -6.61 14.82
N GLU A 181 11.96 -7.59 14.40
CA GLU A 181 12.17 -7.85 12.96
C GLU A 181 10.90 -8.39 12.30
N THR A 182 10.16 -9.26 13.01
CA THR A 182 8.92 -9.89 12.55
C THR A 182 7.74 -9.45 13.42
N LEU A 183 6.69 -8.94 12.79
CA LEU A 183 5.49 -8.47 13.46
C LEU A 183 4.61 -9.64 13.96
N PRO A 184 3.97 -9.50 15.13
CA PRO A 184 3.06 -10.51 15.67
C PRO A 184 1.79 -10.63 14.82
N LEU A 185 1.37 -11.87 14.56
CA LEU A 185 0.13 -12.16 13.83
C LEU A 185 -1.11 -11.85 14.68
N ARG A 186 -0.98 -11.99 16.00
CA ARG A 186 -2.08 -11.84 16.95
C ARG A 186 -1.78 -10.74 17.96
N PRO A 187 -2.78 -9.96 18.40
CA PRO A 187 -2.56 -8.86 19.35
C PRO A 187 -1.93 -9.24 20.71
N LYS A 188 -2.00 -10.51 21.12
CA LYS A 188 -1.48 -11.00 22.41
C LYS A 188 -0.17 -11.79 22.28
N GLU A 189 0.36 -11.90 21.07
CA GLU A 189 1.64 -12.56 20.83
C GLU A 189 2.77 -11.62 21.25
N GLU A 190 3.68 -12.11 22.10
CA GLU A 190 4.79 -11.33 22.61
C GLU A 190 5.82 -11.08 21.50
N PRO A 191 6.17 -9.81 21.20
CA PRO A 191 7.18 -9.50 20.20
C PRO A 191 8.57 -10.02 20.60
N VAL A 192 9.29 -10.59 19.64
CA VAL A 192 10.69 -11.02 19.84
C VAL A 192 11.59 -9.79 19.87
N ASP A 193 12.53 -9.72 20.83
CA ASP A 193 13.49 -8.62 20.90
C ASP A 193 14.37 -8.57 19.63
N PRO A 194 14.48 -7.41 18.97
CA PRO A 194 15.25 -7.27 17.73
C PRO A 194 16.78 -7.30 17.91
N GLY A 195 17.31 -7.28 19.14
CA GLY A 195 18.77 -7.27 19.38
C GLY A 195 19.51 -6.20 18.55
N PRO A 196 20.43 -6.57 17.65
CA PRO A 196 21.17 -5.63 16.79
C PRO A 196 20.32 -5.00 15.67
N ALA A 197 19.18 -5.59 15.30
CA ALA A 197 18.34 -5.09 14.21
C ALA A 197 17.55 -3.82 14.55
N VAL A 198 17.61 -3.34 15.81
CA VAL A 198 16.94 -2.10 16.27
C VAL A 198 17.20 -0.91 15.34
N ALA A 199 18.44 -0.75 14.87
CA ALA A 199 18.78 0.35 13.96
C ALA A 199 17.94 0.31 12.68
N GLN A 200 17.79 -0.89 12.10
CA GLN A 200 17.08 -1.10 10.85
C GLN A 200 15.56 -1.00 11.05
N THR A 201 15.00 -1.64 12.08
CA THR A 201 13.55 -1.69 12.31
C THR A 201 13.00 -0.33 12.73
N ASN A 202 13.63 0.35 13.70
CA ASN A 202 13.23 1.69 14.13
C ASN A 202 13.46 2.72 13.02
N GLY A 203 14.62 2.68 12.37
CA GLY A 203 14.94 3.58 11.28
C GLY A 203 13.97 3.45 10.10
N ALA A 204 13.50 2.23 9.81
CA ALA A 204 12.48 2.02 8.77
C ALA A 204 11.13 2.63 9.15
N TYR A 205 10.65 2.44 10.39
CA TYR A 205 9.41 3.06 10.86
C TYR A 205 9.47 4.60 10.81
N LEU A 206 10.54 5.20 11.32
CA LEU A 206 10.72 6.65 11.36
C LEU A 206 10.78 7.25 9.94
N ARG A 207 11.53 6.63 9.03
CA ARG A 207 11.60 7.07 7.62
C ARG A 207 10.27 6.90 6.90
N ALA A 208 9.56 5.81 7.12
CA ALA A 208 8.23 5.60 6.52
C ALA A 208 7.23 6.65 7.00
N LEU A 209 7.19 6.96 8.29
CA LEU A 209 6.32 8.00 8.84
C LEU A 209 6.70 9.40 8.32
N ALA A 210 7.98 9.72 8.26
CA ALA A 210 8.46 10.98 7.71
C ALA A 210 8.11 11.12 6.21
N GLY A 211 8.30 10.04 5.43
CA GLY A 211 7.92 9.98 4.02
C GLY A 211 6.41 10.15 3.82
N HIS A 212 5.61 9.51 4.66
CA HIS A 212 4.15 9.65 4.66
C HIS A 212 3.72 11.08 4.93
N LEU A 213 4.20 11.70 6.00
CA LEU A 213 3.82 13.07 6.38
C LEU A 213 4.33 14.13 5.41
N ARG A 214 5.43 13.87 4.68
CA ARG A 214 5.86 14.70 3.55
C ARG A 214 4.86 14.64 2.37
N SER A 215 4.24 13.48 2.18
CA SER A 215 3.35 13.18 1.06
C SER A 215 1.87 13.43 1.38
N HIS A 216 1.50 13.42 2.66
CA HIS A 216 0.12 13.54 3.17
C HIS A 216 0.15 14.14 4.58
N PHE A 217 0.56 15.40 4.72
CA PHE A 217 0.76 16.01 6.03
C PHE A 217 -0.53 16.02 6.86
N ASP A 218 -0.45 15.49 8.08
CA ASP A 218 -1.53 15.43 9.04
C ASP A 218 -0.97 15.64 10.45
N ALA A 219 -1.21 16.84 11.01
CA ALA A 219 -0.69 17.22 12.33
C ALA A 219 -1.26 16.34 13.45
N LYS A 220 -2.49 15.86 13.32
CA LYS A 220 -3.10 14.96 14.30
C LYS A 220 -2.41 13.59 14.24
N LEU A 221 -2.18 13.07 13.04
CA LEU A 221 -1.44 11.82 12.86
C LEU A 221 -0.02 11.92 13.43
N LEU A 222 0.68 13.05 13.20
CA LEU A 222 2.01 13.27 13.79
C LEU A 222 1.95 13.25 15.32
N ALA A 223 1.02 14.00 15.92
CA ALA A 223 0.84 14.06 17.37
C ALA A 223 0.52 12.68 17.95
N ASP A 224 -0.37 11.93 17.29
CA ASP A 224 -0.73 10.56 17.64
C ASP A 224 0.50 9.66 17.67
N HIS A 225 1.43 9.79 16.71
CA HIS A 225 2.63 8.97 16.64
C HIS A 225 3.79 9.44 17.53
N TYR A 226 3.70 10.62 18.16
CA TYR A 226 4.86 11.30 18.72
C TYR A 226 5.53 10.53 19.87
N THR A 227 4.74 9.86 20.72
CA THR A 227 5.29 8.98 21.78
C THR A 227 6.13 7.84 21.19
N ALA A 228 5.64 7.17 20.16
CA ALA A 228 6.37 6.09 19.48
C ALA A 228 7.63 6.60 18.78
N ILE A 229 7.59 7.81 18.20
CA ILE A 229 8.75 8.47 17.60
C ILE A 229 9.85 8.66 18.65
N GLY A 230 9.50 9.25 19.80
CA GLY A 230 10.44 9.45 20.90
C GLY A 230 11.05 8.13 21.37
N LEU A 231 10.23 7.11 21.65
CA LEU A 231 10.71 5.79 22.08
C LEU A 231 11.68 5.17 21.07
N CYS A 232 11.36 5.21 19.77
CA CYS A 232 12.23 4.66 18.73
C CYS A 232 13.54 5.43 18.60
N ALA A 233 13.48 6.77 18.62
CA ALA A 233 14.64 7.64 18.54
C ALA A 233 15.58 7.45 19.73
N GLU A 234 15.04 7.30 20.95
CA GLU A 234 15.85 7.03 22.14
C GLU A 234 16.64 5.72 22.05
N GLN A 235 16.07 4.66 21.46
CA GLN A 235 16.83 3.43 21.23
C GLN A 235 17.95 3.61 20.20
N LEU A 236 17.74 4.43 19.16
CA LEU A 236 18.78 4.76 18.19
C LEU A 236 19.90 5.61 18.82
N CYS A 237 19.55 6.58 19.68
CA CYS A 237 20.52 7.37 20.43
C CYS A 237 21.40 6.47 21.31
N ARG A 238 20.79 5.58 22.10
CA ARG A 238 21.52 4.61 22.95
C ARG A 238 22.44 3.71 22.14
N LEU A 239 21.98 3.29 20.95
CA LEU A 239 22.79 2.49 20.05
C LEU A 239 24.03 3.29 19.62
N LEU A 240 23.88 4.49 19.08
CA LEU A 240 25.01 5.32 18.63
C LEU A 240 25.97 5.69 19.77
N GLU A 241 25.46 6.03 20.95
CA GLU A 241 26.25 6.30 22.16
C GLU A 241 27.08 5.07 22.57
N ALA A 242 26.53 3.87 22.45
CA ALA A 242 27.24 2.61 22.71
C ALA A 242 28.21 2.22 21.58
N THR A 243 27.92 2.60 20.33
CA THR A 243 28.73 2.25 19.14
C THR A 243 29.97 3.13 18.99
N GLY A 244 30.05 4.26 19.71
CA GLY A 244 31.26 5.10 19.80
C GLY A 244 32.53 4.40 20.29
N ALA A 245 32.50 3.07 20.48
CA ALA A 245 33.60 2.20 20.85
C ALA A 245 33.76 0.93 19.97
N ALA A 246 32.97 0.71 18.90
CA ALA A 246 33.02 -0.53 18.09
C ALA A 246 32.79 -0.32 16.57
N ASP A 247 33.41 -1.18 15.74
CA ASP A 247 33.42 -1.23 14.25
C ASP A 247 32.05 -1.57 13.58
N THR A 248 30.93 -1.10 14.15
CA THR A 248 29.60 -1.36 13.58
C THR A 248 29.15 -0.16 12.74
N ASP A 249 28.68 -0.39 11.52
CA ASP A 249 28.18 0.66 10.62
C ASP A 249 26.99 1.43 11.26
N PRO A 250 27.16 2.70 11.65
CA PRO A 250 26.12 3.49 12.32
C PRO A 250 25.06 4.04 11.36
N SER A 251 25.24 3.87 10.05
CA SER A 251 24.47 4.60 9.03
C SER A 251 22.96 4.41 9.14
N ALA A 252 22.50 3.20 9.47
CA ALA A 252 21.06 2.93 9.61
C ALA A 252 20.43 3.70 10.78
N ALA A 253 21.14 3.85 11.89
CA ALA A 253 20.68 4.59 13.06
C ALA A 253 20.71 6.10 12.81
N GLU A 254 21.77 6.60 12.17
CA GLU A 254 21.89 8.01 11.75
C GLU A 254 20.75 8.43 10.81
N GLN A 255 20.50 7.62 9.76
CA GLN A 255 19.38 7.86 8.83
C GLN A 255 18.02 7.85 9.54
N GLY A 256 17.83 6.96 10.52
CA GLY A 256 16.64 6.92 11.36
C GLY A 256 16.48 8.19 12.20
N LEU A 257 17.56 8.68 12.81
CA LEU A 257 17.56 9.92 13.59
C LEU A 257 17.34 11.16 12.72
N HIS A 258 17.87 11.23 11.50
CA HIS A 258 17.53 12.32 10.58
C HIS A 258 16.04 12.40 10.30
N ALA A 259 15.36 11.25 10.12
CA ALA A 259 13.91 11.22 9.98
C ALA A 259 13.20 11.68 11.27
N ALA A 260 13.67 11.26 12.45
CA ALA A 260 13.14 11.71 13.74
C ALA A 260 13.29 13.24 13.92
N VAL A 261 14.43 13.82 13.51
CA VAL A 261 14.66 15.27 13.53
C VAL A 261 13.65 16.00 12.65
N ALA A 262 13.39 15.51 11.43
CA ALA A 262 12.38 16.11 10.56
C ALA A 262 10.98 16.09 11.21
N LEU A 263 10.61 14.97 11.82
CA LEU A 263 9.33 14.81 12.53
C LEU A 263 9.24 15.74 13.75
N ALA A 264 10.31 15.88 14.55
CA ALA A 264 10.36 16.80 15.68
C ALA A 264 10.28 18.27 15.25
N ARG A 265 10.89 18.64 14.11
CA ARG A 265 10.73 19.98 13.52
C ARG A 265 9.28 20.28 13.15
N TRP A 266 8.57 19.33 12.54
CA TRP A 266 7.15 19.49 12.23
C TRP A 266 6.27 19.54 13.48
N GLN A 267 6.64 18.85 14.54
CA GLN A 267 5.95 18.91 15.84
C GLN A 267 6.22 20.21 16.60
N GLY A 268 7.33 20.90 16.31
CA GLY A 268 7.77 22.09 17.03
C GLY A 268 8.59 21.79 18.30
N ASP A 269 9.18 20.61 18.43
CA ASP A 269 9.99 20.21 19.58
C ASP A 269 11.48 20.54 19.36
N ALA A 270 11.87 21.75 19.77
CA ALA A 270 13.23 22.23 19.59
C ALA A 270 14.29 21.48 20.43
N ASP A 271 13.89 20.83 21.52
CA ASP A 271 14.82 20.13 22.42
C ASP A 271 15.24 18.80 21.81
N ASN A 272 14.26 18.00 21.35
CA ASN A 272 14.54 16.75 20.66
C ASN A 272 15.22 16.97 19.30
N VAL A 273 14.90 18.05 18.59
CA VAL A 273 15.64 18.44 17.37
C VAL A 273 17.13 18.61 17.68
N ARG A 274 17.48 19.43 18.67
CA ARG A 274 18.90 19.68 19.02
C ARG A 274 19.62 18.40 19.44
N ARG A 275 18.99 17.61 20.30
CA ARG A 275 19.59 16.38 20.84
C ARG A 275 19.82 15.32 19.76
N TRP A 276 18.78 14.99 18.99
CA TRP A 276 18.87 13.93 17.98
C TRP A 276 19.76 14.34 16.80
N GLN A 277 19.77 15.62 16.42
CA GLN A 277 20.63 16.14 15.35
C GLN A 277 22.12 16.07 15.72
N ALA A 278 22.48 16.25 17.01
CA ALA A 278 23.85 16.11 17.47
C ALA A 278 24.40 14.69 17.31
N LEU A 279 23.54 13.67 17.42
CA LEU A 279 23.91 12.25 17.29
C LEU A 279 23.78 11.72 15.85
N ALA A 280 22.89 12.28 15.03
CA ALA A 280 22.70 11.84 13.65
C ALA A 280 23.90 12.14 12.74
N GLY A 281 24.78 13.09 13.13
CA GLY A 281 25.96 13.48 12.36
C GLY A 281 25.62 14.38 11.17
N GLY A 282 26.17 15.61 11.15
CA GLY A 282 26.11 16.54 10.01
C GLY A 282 24.71 17.04 9.60
N ASP A 283 24.66 18.18 8.91
CA ASP A 283 23.42 18.73 8.32
C ASP A 283 23.08 18.15 6.94
N THR A 284 23.79 17.09 6.54
CA THR A 284 23.56 16.40 5.28
C THR A 284 22.28 15.58 5.38
N VAL A 285 21.14 16.26 5.22
CA VAL A 285 19.98 15.64 4.60
C VAL A 285 20.53 14.95 3.35
N PRO A 286 20.42 13.61 3.21
CA PRO A 286 20.92 12.96 2.01
C PRO A 286 20.27 13.65 0.82
N THR A 287 21.07 14.37 0.04
CA THR A 287 20.65 14.98 -1.21
C THR A 287 20.23 13.81 -2.07
N MET A 288 18.93 13.58 -2.15
CA MET A 288 18.39 12.47 -2.92
C MET A 288 18.88 12.63 -4.34
N SER A 289 19.74 11.71 -4.77
CA SER A 289 20.23 11.67 -6.14
C SER A 289 19.03 11.56 -7.07
N ALA A 290 19.13 12.18 -8.25
CA ALA A 290 18.07 12.11 -9.25
C ALA A 290 17.64 10.66 -9.46
N ILE A 291 16.36 10.36 -9.16
CA ILE A 291 15.82 9.01 -9.29
C ILE A 291 15.78 8.67 -10.78
N THR A 292 16.74 7.85 -11.22
CA THR A 292 16.81 7.38 -12.61
C THR A 292 16.27 5.96 -12.71
N PRO A 293 15.50 5.61 -13.76
CA PRO A 293 15.03 4.24 -13.96
C PRO A 293 16.18 3.24 -14.17
N ALA A 294 17.40 3.71 -14.45
CA ALA A 294 18.61 2.88 -14.52
C ALA A 294 19.02 2.24 -13.19
N SER A 295 18.53 2.76 -12.06
CA SER A 295 18.72 2.16 -10.73
C SER A 295 17.87 0.89 -10.50
N VAL A 296 16.96 0.58 -11.42
CA VAL A 296 16.08 -0.59 -11.36
C VAL A 296 16.59 -1.68 -12.30
N HIS A 297 17.12 -2.77 -11.73
CA HIS A 297 17.52 -3.95 -12.49
C HIS A 297 16.34 -4.92 -12.65
N TYR A 298 16.06 -5.34 -13.89
CA TYR A 298 15.12 -6.41 -14.22
C TYR A 298 15.92 -7.67 -14.58
N PRO A 299 15.79 -8.78 -13.85
CA PRO A 299 16.48 -10.02 -14.21
C PRO A 299 15.89 -10.58 -15.51
N GLU A 300 16.70 -11.24 -16.33
CA GLU A 300 16.24 -11.86 -17.60
C GLU A 300 15.12 -12.89 -17.39
N SER A 301 15.10 -13.55 -16.23
CA SER A 301 14.05 -14.51 -15.82
C SER A 301 12.72 -13.86 -15.44
N ALA A 302 12.72 -12.55 -15.16
CA ALA A 302 11.52 -11.77 -14.87
C ALA A 302 11.67 -10.37 -15.49
N PRO A 303 11.46 -10.22 -16.82
CA PRO A 303 11.68 -8.96 -17.54
C PRO A 303 10.75 -7.82 -17.10
N PHE A 304 9.82 -8.11 -16.19
CA PHE A 304 8.87 -7.17 -15.60
C PHE A 304 8.93 -7.18 -14.06
N GLY A 305 9.91 -7.84 -13.43
CA GLY A 305 10.09 -7.90 -11.98
C GLY A 305 11.32 -7.13 -11.52
N PHE A 306 11.25 -6.50 -10.34
CA PHE A 306 12.42 -5.93 -9.69
C PHE A 306 13.37 -7.06 -9.24
N ALA A 307 14.68 -6.89 -9.41
CA ALA A 307 15.67 -7.81 -8.85
C ALA A 307 15.61 -7.86 -7.30
N ASP A 308 15.43 -6.70 -6.67
CA ASP A 308 15.02 -6.58 -5.27
C ASP A 308 13.64 -5.95 -5.21
N VAL A 309 12.66 -6.76 -4.80
CA VAL A 309 11.24 -6.37 -4.68
C VAL A 309 11.05 -5.17 -3.77
N TRP A 310 11.71 -5.14 -2.62
CA TRP A 310 11.48 -4.11 -1.60
C TRP A 310 12.15 -2.80 -1.99
N HIS A 311 13.36 -2.88 -2.55
CA HIS A 311 14.00 -1.72 -3.16
C HIS A 311 13.14 -1.14 -4.29
N GLY A 312 12.59 -1.99 -5.16
CA GLY A 312 11.70 -1.59 -6.24
C GLY A 312 10.42 -0.89 -5.77
N ILE A 313 9.81 -1.37 -4.68
CA ILE A 313 8.64 -0.73 -4.06
C ILE A 313 9.00 0.66 -3.52
N ILE A 314 10.08 0.77 -2.74
CA ILE A 314 10.53 2.05 -2.16
C ILE A 314 10.85 3.04 -3.27
N TRP A 315 11.68 2.62 -4.23
CA TRP A 315 12.05 3.42 -5.39
C TRP A 315 10.82 3.92 -6.14
N SER A 316 9.84 3.04 -6.41
CA SER A 316 8.64 3.43 -7.17
C SER A 316 7.81 4.47 -6.43
N GLY A 317 7.68 4.32 -5.11
CA GLY A 317 6.99 5.29 -4.26
C GLY A 317 7.67 6.65 -4.25
N GLU A 318 8.99 6.67 -4.02
CA GLU A 318 9.77 7.92 -4.03
C GLU A 318 9.79 8.58 -5.41
N ALA A 319 10.00 7.79 -6.47
CA ALA A 319 9.97 8.22 -7.85
C ALA A 319 8.64 8.88 -8.23
N PHE A 320 7.52 8.31 -7.77
CA PHE A 320 6.19 8.85 -8.03
C PHE A 320 6.05 10.29 -7.53
N TRP A 321 6.40 10.54 -6.27
CA TRP A 321 6.28 11.88 -5.68
C TRP A 321 7.32 12.86 -6.23
N GLN A 322 8.57 12.40 -6.35
CA GLN A 322 9.68 13.27 -6.74
C GLN A 322 9.70 13.63 -8.21
N SER A 323 9.36 12.69 -9.10
CA SER A 323 9.38 12.99 -10.54
C SER A 323 8.34 14.03 -10.92
N CYS A 324 7.23 14.14 -10.17
CA CYS A 324 6.20 15.15 -10.38
C CYS A 324 6.35 16.38 -9.45
N GLY A 325 7.34 16.37 -8.55
CA GLY A 325 7.62 17.47 -7.63
C GLY A 325 6.49 17.75 -6.66
N LEU A 326 5.76 16.70 -6.28
CA LEU A 326 4.61 16.75 -5.40
C LEU A 326 5.08 16.72 -3.94
N SER A 327 4.58 17.66 -3.15
CA SER A 327 4.80 17.67 -1.70
C SER A 327 3.68 18.40 -0.97
N TRP A 328 3.45 18.08 0.30
CA TRP A 328 2.53 18.84 1.14
C TRP A 328 3.30 19.81 2.04
N GLN A 329 2.88 21.07 2.03
CA GLN A 329 3.45 22.09 2.91
C GLN A 329 2.32 22.93 3.50
N ARG A 330 2.31 23.07 4.83
CA ARG A 330 1.33 23.90 5.56
C ARG A 330 -0.14 23.62 5.19
N GLY A 331 -0.48 22.37 4.93
CA GLY A 331 -1.85 21.94 4.58
C GLY A 331 -2.27 22.22 3.14
N ALA A 332 -1.35 22.61 2.26
CA ALA A 332 -1.60 22.74 0.82
C ALA A 332 -0.72 21.77 0.03
N LEU A 333 -1.21 21.33 -1.13
CA LEU A 333 -0.43 20.56 -2.09
C LEU A 333 0.44 21.53 -2.91
N HIS A 334 1.74 21.28 -2.92
CA HIS A 334 2.72 22.04 -3.68
C HIS A 334 3.24 21.22 -4.86
N VAL A 335 3.40 21.89 -5.99
CA VAL A 335 4.03 21.33 -7.19
C VAL A 335 5.18 22.24 -7.60
N ALA A 336 6.40 21.71 -7.52
CA ALA A 336 7.61 22.39 -7.99
C ALA A 336 8.25 21.60 -9.14
N GLN A 337 8.98 22.28 -10.02
CA GLN A 337 9.62 21.61 -11.13
C GLN A 337 10.81 20.77 -10.65
N THR A 338 10.65 19.44 -10.70
CA THR A 338 11.69 18.46 -10.38
C THR A 338 11.80 17.36 -11.44
N TRP A 339 10.85 17.27 -12.38
CA TRP A 339 10.93 16.34 -13.51
C TRP A 339 12.12 16.66 -14.42
N PRO A 340 12.62 15.66 -15.17
CA PRO A 340 13.61 15.88 -16.21
C PRO A 340 13.16 16.96 -17.20
N ALA A 341 14.08 17.85 -17.60
CA ALA A 341 13.82 18.86 -18.62
C ALA A 341 13.40 18.24 -19.98
N THR A 342 13.72 16.96 -20.19
CA THR A 342 13.30 16.20 -21.37
C THR A 342 11.82 15.81 -21.35
N TRP A 343 11.12 15.91 -20.22
CA TRP A 343 9.70 15.57 -20.11
C TRP A 343 8.83 16.77 -20.51
N PRO A 344 8.25 16.78 -21.73
CA PRO A 344 7.35 17.86 -22.14
C PRO A 344 6.02 17.89 -21.39
N TRP A 345 5.60 16.78 -20.78
CA TRP A 345 4.32 16.66 -20.07
C TRP A 345 4.42 15.57 -19.00
N TRP A 346 3.48 15.54 -18.05
CA TRP A 346 3.22 14.39 -17.17
C TRP A 346 1.83 14.54 -16.55
N ALA A 347 1.22 13.44 -16.12
CA ALA A 347 -0.09 13.48 -15.46
C ALA A 347 -0.15 12.51 -14.27
N VAL A 348 -0.72 12.95 -13.16
CA VAL A 348 -1.08 12.12 -12.02
C VAL A 348 -2.60 12.16 -11.87
N LEU A 349 -3.25 11.01 -11.90
CA LEU A 349 -4.70 10.90 -11.87
C LEU A 349 -5.18 10.30 -10.56
N ASP A 350 -6.28 10.86 -10.03
CA ASP A 350 -6.99 10.37 -8.85
C ASP A 350 -6.05 10.11 -7.66
N LEU A 351 -5.08 11.02 -7.44
CA LEU A 351 -4.20 10.98 -6.28
C LEU A 351 -5.04 11.20 -5.02
N PRO A 352 -4.89 10.36 -3.98
CA PRO A 352 -5.55 10.61 -2.70
C PRO A 352 -5.23 12.02 -2.17
N TYR A 353 -6.27 12.74 -1.74
CA TYR A 353 -6.22 14.09 -1.22
C TYR A 353 -6.87 14.15 0.17
N ILE A 354 -6.78 15.28 0.86
CA ILE A 354 -7.41 15.50 2.17
C ILE A 354 -8.92 15.18 2.13
N ASP A 355 -9.45 14.63 3.23
CA ASP A 355 -10.86 14.29 3.44
C ASP A 355 -11.45 13.31 2.43
N ASP A 356 -10.70 12.24 2.10
CA ASP A 356 -11.09 11.19 1.14
C ASP A 356 -11.39 11.69 -0.29
N ARG A 357 -10.96 12.92 -0.60
CA ARG A 357 -11.03 13.48 -1.95
C ARG A 357 -9.91 12.94 -2.82
N THR A 358 -9.96 13.28 -4.09
CA THR A 358 -8.88 13.00 -5.03
C THR A 358 -8.52 14.24 -5.82
N VAL A 359 -7.24 14.32 -6.21
CA VAL A 359 -6.72 15.36 -7.10
C VAL A 359 -6.13 14.72 -8.34
N SER A 360 -6.46 15.27 -9.50
CA SER A 360 -5.85 14.93 -10.78
C SER A 360 -5.09 16.14 -11.27
N ILE A 361 -3.85 15.94 -11.69
CA ILE A 361 -2.90 16.98 -12.10
C ILE A 361 -2.31 16.60 -13.46
N LEU A 362 -2.24 17.56 -14.38
CA LEU A 362 -1.63 17.42 -15.68
C LEU A 362 -0.71 18.62 -15.94
N TRP A 363 0.57 18.36 -16.16
CA TRP A 363 1.50 19.30 -16.78
C TRP A 363 1.48 19.08 -18.30
N ASP A 364 1.11 20.10 -19.07
CA ASP A 364 1.04 20.03 -20.54
C ASP A 364 2.30 20.57 -21.26
N GLY A 365 3.27 21.08 -20.48
CA GLY A 365 4.47 21.76 -20.98
C GLY A 365 4.51 23.26 -20.74
N ASN A 366 3.35 23.86 -20.44
CA ASN A 366 3.21 25.31 -20.20
C ASN A 366 2.40 25.61 -18.92
N THR A 367 1.36 24.83 -18.65
CA THR A 367 0.39 25.05 -17.58
C THR A 367 0.19 23.77 -16.77
N LEU A 368 0.09 23.93 -15.45
CA LEU A 368 -0.37 22.90 -14.53
C LEU A 368 -1.90 22.95 -14.42
N HIS A 369 -2.55 21.96 -14.99
CA HIS A 369 -3.98 21.73 -14.85
C HIS A 369 -4.27 20.89 -13.62
N SER A 370 -5.24 21.27 -12.80
CA SER A 370 -5.58 20.52 -11.58
C SER A 370 -7.08 20.49 -11.29
N THR A 371 -7.57 19.43 -10.65
CA THR A 371 -8.95 19.35 -10.15
C THR A 371 -9.15 19.88 -8.73
N GLN A 372 -8.07 20.18 -8.03
CA GLN A 372 -8.09 20.80 -6.70
C GLN A 372 -7.11 21.98 -6.64
N PRO A 373 -7.30 22.94 -5.72
CA PRO A 373 -6.34 24.01 -5.50
C PRO A 373 -4.95 23.46 -5.16
N LEU A 374 -3.91 24.02 -5.78
CA LEU A 374 -2.51 23.71 -5.50
C LEU A 374 -1.66 24.98 -5.49
N GLN A 375 -0.49 24.91 -4.87
CA GLN A 375 0.50 25.98 -4.88
C GLN A 375 1.64 25.60 -5.83
N SER A 376 1.92 26.47 -6.81
CA SER A 376 3.03 26.26 -7.73
C SER A 376 3.62 27.59 -8.19
N PRO A 377 4.94 27.68 -8.44
CA PRO A 377 5.52 28.80 -9.16
C PRO A 377 5.19 28.78 -10.67
N LEU A 378 4.64 27.66 -11.19
CA LEU A 378 4.26 27.51 -12.59
C LEU A 378 2.85 28.08 -12.84
N PRO A 379 2.50 28.42 -14.08
CA PRO A 379 1.13 28.77 -14.44
C PRO A 379 0.17 27.63 -14.07
N THR A 380 -0.96 27.96 -13.44
CA THR A 380 -1.95 26.98 -12.99
C THR A 380 -3.33 27.28 -13.58
N GLN A 381 -4.10 26.22 -13.85
CA GLN A 381 -5.50 26.32 -14.25
C GLN A 381 -6.31 25.22 -13.58
N GLN A 382 -7.41 25.61 -12.94
CA GLN A 382 -8.31 24.66 -12.26
C GLN A 382 -9.41 24.17 -13.21
N TRP A 383 -9.76 22.89 -13.07
CA TRP A 383 -10.82 22.22 -13.82
C TRP A 383 -11.72 21.42 -12.87
N ASP A 384 -12.94 21.12 -13.29
CA ASP A 384 -13.83 20.26 -12.50
C ASP A 384 -13.48 18.79 -12.67
N SER A 385 -13.00 18.39 -13.86
CA SER A 385 -12.47 17.05 -14.06
C SER A 385 -11.36 16.98 -15.11
N ILE A 386 -10.44 16.03 -14.89
CA ILE A 386 -9.40 15.62 -15.83
C ILE A 386 -9.51 14.10 -15.95
N ARG A 387 -9.75 13.58 -17.15
CA ARG A 387 -9.96 12.14 -17.37
C ARG A 387 -9.12 11.61 -18.52
N PRO A 388 -8.49 10.42 -18.37
CA PRO A 388 -7.84 9.76 -19.47
C PRO A 388 -8.89 9.14 -20.40
N LEU A 389 -8.72 9.32 -21.70
CA LEU A 389 -9.49 8.66 -22.76
C LEU A 389 -8.59 7.66 -23.50
N ARG A 390 -9.22 6.69 -24.17
CA ARG A 390 -8.54 5.72 -25.06
C ARG A 390 -7.34 5.01 -24.41
N THR A 391 -7.58 4.51 -23.20
CA THR A 391 -6.63 3.70 -22.44
C THR A 391 -6.86 2.19 -22.60
N ASP A 392 -7.63 1.80 -23.60
CA ASP A 392 -7.94 0.40 -23.92
C ASP A 392 -6.67 -0.33 -24.42
N GLU A 393 -6.55 -1.61 -24.09
CA GLU A 393 -5.40 -2.43 -24.47
C GLU A 393 -5.31 -2.66 -25.99
N LEU A 394 -6.46 -2.65 -26.70
CA LEU A 394 -6.55 -2.92 -28.13
C LEU A 394 -6.41 -1.65 -29.00
N GLU A 395 -6.66 -0.47 -28.43
CA GLU A 395 -6.64 0.82 -29.13
C GLU A 395 -6.06 1.93 -28.24
N PHE A 396 -4.83 1.71 -27.75
CA PHE A 396 -4.15 2.68 -26.90
C PHE A 396 -3.75 3.94 -27.69
N ASP A 397 -4.42 5.05 -27.41
CA ASP A 397 -4.13 6.38 -27.97
C ASP A 397 -4.49 7.43 -26.91
N LEU A 398 -3.71 7.49 -25.83
CA LEU A 398 -4.03 8.29 -24.64
C LEU A 398 -4.31 9.76 -25.00
N HIS A 399 -5.47 10.25 -24.56
CA HIS A 399 -5.80 11.68 -24.46
C HIS A 399 -6.24 12.03 -23.05
N PHE A 400 -6.10 13.29 -22.66
CA PHE A 400 -6.70 13.81 -21.45
C PHE A 400 -7.82 14.78 -21.82
N ALA A 401 -9.04 14.47 -21.39
CA ALA A 401 -10.15 15.40 -21.46
C ALA A 401 -10.19 16.23 -20.18
N LEU A 402 -10.21 17.55 -20.34
CA LEU A 402 -10.36 18.53 -19.28
C LEU A 402 -11.71 19.20 -19.44
N GLN A 403 -12.48 19.29 -18.36
CA GLN A 403 -13.82 19.86 -18.38
C GLN A 403 -13.99 20.80 -17.19
N SER A 404 -14.56 21.99 -17.45
CA SER A 404 -15.04 22.87 -16.40
C SER A 404 -16.40 23.46 -16.77
N GLU A 405 -17.26 23.61 -15.78
CA GLU A 405 -18.60 24.20 -15.85
C GLU A 405 -18.61 25.46 -14.98
N GLN A 406 -18.55 26.62 -15.62
CA GLN A 406 -18.66 27.92 -14.97
C GLN A 406 -19.78 28.72 -15.63
N ASP A 407 -20.68 29.28 -14.82
CA ASP A 407 -21.78 30.15 -15.27
C ASP A 407 -22.60 29.58 -16.45
N ASP A 408 -23.01 28.30 -16.35
CA ASP A 408 -23.75 27.52 -17.37
C ASP A 408 -22.99 27.32 -18.70
N LEU A 409 -21.71 27.69 -18.78
CA LEU A 409 -20.82 27.42 -19.91
C LEU A 409 -19.90 26.22 -19.61
N VAL A 410 -20.08 25.16 -20.38
CA VAL A 410 -19.18 23.99 -20.33
C VAL A 410 -18.00 24.22 -21.26
N THR A 411 -16.82 24.35 -20.67
CA THR A 411 -15.55 24.39 -21.38
C THR A 411 -14.97 22.99 -21.49
N HIS A 412 -14.58 22.60 -22.70
CA HIS A 412 -13.92 21.34 -22.97
C HIS A 412 -12.55 21.61 -23.60
N ASN A 413 -11.51 21.00 -23.05
CA ASN A 413 -10.19 20.98 -23.65
C ASN A 413 -9.70 19.53 -23.74
N THR A 414 -8.88 19.25 -24.74
CA THR A 414 -8.27 17.92 -24.92
C THR A 414 -6.78 18.07 -25.11
N PHE A 415 -6.00 17.38 -24.28
CA PHE A 415 -4.55 17.31 -24.42
C PHE A 415 -4.14 15.95 -24.98
N ARG A 416 -3.38 15.95 -26.09
CA ARG A 416 -2.81 14.73 -26.69
C ARG A 416 -1.32 14.62 -26.38
N PRO A 417 -0.92 13.78 -25.41
CA PRO A 417 0.49 13.53 -25.12
C PRO A 417 1.23 12.88 -26.29
N ARG A 418 2.53 13.13 -26.37
CA ARG A 418 3.47 12.35 -27.20
C ARG A 418 4.44 11.60 -26.29
N PHE A 419 4.52 10.29 -26.47
CA PHE A 419 5.51 9.46 -25.80
C PHE A 419 6.85 9.51 -26.54
N PHE A 420 7.94 9.25 -25.85
CA PHE A 420 9.23 9.04 -26.50
C PHE A 420 9.15 7.82 -27.42
N ASN A 421 9.52 8.03 -28.68
CA ASN A 421 9.76 6.91 -29.60
C ASN A 421 11.00 6.17 -29.09
N LYS A 422 10.87 4.84 -28.93
CA LYS A 422 12.05 4.00 -28.72
C LYS A 422 12.81 3.82 -30.01
#